data_AF-A0A845ZL58-F1
#
_entry.id   AF-A0A845ZL58-F1
#
_cell.length_a   1.000
_cell.length_b   1.000
_cell.length_c   1.000
_cell.angle_alpha   90.00
_cell.angle_beta   90.00
_cell.angle_gamma   90.00
#
_symmetry.space_group_name_H-M   'P 1'
#
loop_
_entity.id
_entity.type
_entity.pdbx_description
1 polymer ?
#
loop_
_entity_poly.entity_id
_entity_poly.type
_entity_poly.pdbx_seq_one_letter_code
_entity_poly.pdbx_strand_id
1 'polypeptide(L)'
;MINSDSLKAIENARLNDNIGKPLYDSYCFSQIPQMIYHLLTGQGNMGLPRSVLGELPDRYDKVILIFVDAFGWRFFQDYVEQSEFLKRFVVEGVASKLTTQFPSTTAAHVTTIHSGLPVGESGVFHWFYYEPLLDDIIAPLMFSFAGDKQRGTLQTTGISEQSLFPTQTLYQKLQQYGVKSYCFQHYNYAYSPFSRVVCDGA
;
A
#
# COMPACT_ATOMS: atom_id res chain seq x y z
N MET A 1 15.78 16.05 0.75
CA MET A 1 15.06 17.33 0.57
C MET A 1 13.57 17.11 0.67
N ILE A 2 12.77 18.16 0.93
CA ILE A 2 11.30 18.08 0.76
C ILE A 2 10.98 18.29 -0.73
N ASN A 3 10.19 17.40 -1.31
CA ASN A 3 9.79 17.48 -2.72
C ASN A 3 8.67 18.52 -2.91
N SER A 4 9.05 19.71 -3.41
CA SER A 4 8.11 20.81 -3.66
C SER A 4 7.05 20.49 -4.72
N ASP A 5 7.35 19.64 -5.70
CA ASP A 5 6.42 19.30 -6.77
C ASP A 5 5.28 18.44 -6.24
N SER A 6 5.58 17.53 -5.31
CA SER A 6 4.57 16.74 -4.61
C SER A 6 3.63 17.62 -3.78
N LEU A 7 4.17 18.63 -3.09
CA LEU A 7 3.37 19.56 -2.30
C LEU A 7 2.45 20.42 -3.19
N LYS A 8 2.99 20.96 -4.29
CA LYS A 8 2.22 21.76 -5.26
C LYS A 8 1.12 20.92 -5.93
N ALA A 9 1.44 19.70 -6.34
CA ALA A 9 0.45 18.81 -6.97
C ALA A 9 -0.71 18.49 -6.02
N ILE A 10 -0.42 18.23 -4.75
CA ILE A 10 -1.44 17.95 -3.74
C ILE A 10 -2.26 19.20 -3.43
N GLU A 11 -1.65 20.38 -3.32
CA GLU A 11 -2.40 21.62 -3.10
C GLU A 11 -3.35 21.90 -4.27
N ASN A 12 -2.91 21.70 -5.51
CA ASN A 12 -3.74 21.84 -6.70
C ASN A 12 -4.87 20.80 -6.78
N ALA A 13 -4.73 19.66 -6.09
CA ALA A 13 -5.75 18.60 -6.03
C ALA A 13 -6.82 18.86 -4.97
N ARG A 14 -6.65 19.89 -4.11
CA ARG A 14 -7.64 20.27 -3.10
C ARG A 14 -8.82 20.95 -3.75
N LEU A 15 -10.02 20.53 -3.33
CA LEU A 15 -11.27 21.21 -3.67
C LEU A 15 -11.59 22.30 -2.64
N ASN A 16 -11.20 22.08 -1.39
CA ASN A 16 -11.29 23.03 -0.28
C ASN A 16 -10.36 22.58 0.85
N ASP A 17 -10.50 23.20 2.03
CA ASP A 17 -9.64 22.90 3.17
C ASP A 17 -9.75 21.45 3.68
N ASN A 18 -10.89 20.80 3.48
CA ASN A 18 -11.20 19.48 4.04
C ASN A 18 -11.20 18.36 2.99
N ILE A 19 -11.33 18.70 1.70
CA ILE A 19 -11.53 17.72 0.63
C ILE A 19 -10.47 17.90 -0.44
N GLY A 20 -9.80 16.80 -0.80
CA GLY A 20 -8.91 16.71 -1.95
C GLY A 20 -9.17 15.44 -2.76
N LYS A 21 -8.81 15.46 -4.04
CA LYS A 21 -8.93 14.31 -4.93
C LYS A 21 -7.67 13.44 -4.85
N PRO A 22 -7.81 12.10 -4.75
CA PRO A 22 -6.67 11.20 -4.92
C PRO A 22 -6.02 11.38 -6.29
N LEU A 23 -4.69 11.51 -6.31
CA LEU A 23 -3.90 11.68 -7.53
C LEU A 23 -3.50 10.32 -8.10
N TYR A 24 -4.48 9.48 -8.47
CA TYR A 24 -4.26 8.08 -8.84
C TYR A 24 -3.17 7.87 -9.90
N ASP A 25 -2.97 8.81 -10.83
CA ASP A 25 -1.97 8.71 -11.91
C ASP A 25 -0.59 9.32 -11.57
N SER A 26 -0.40 9.83 -10.35
CA SER A 26 0.87 10.45 -9.94
C SER A 26 1.15 10.26 -8.45
N TYR A 27 1.15 11.33 -7.64
CA TYR A 27 1.51 11.31 -6.21
C TYR A 27 0.42 10.65 -5.34
N CYS A 28 0.09 9.39 -5.59
CA CYS A 28 -0.84 8.58 -4.81
C CYS A 28 -0.16 7.32 -4.29
N PHE A 29 -0.59 6.87 -3.11
CA PHE A 29 -0.14 5.61 -2.51
C PHE A 29 -0.25 4.41 -3.46
N SER A 30 -1.28 4.36 -4.30
CA SER A 30 -1.50 3.25 -5.25
C SER A 30 -0.39 3.11 -6.29
N GLN A 31 0.46 4.13 -6.47
CA GLN A 31 1.59 4.09 -7.40
C GLN A 31 2.88 3.51 -6.80
N ILE A 32 2.93 3.29 -5.48
CA ILE A 32 4.11 2.74 -4.80
C ILE A 32 4.49 1.34 -5.32
N PRO A 33 3.56 0.37 -5.48
CA PRO A 33 3.90 -0.95 -6.01
C PRO A 33 4.55 -0.91 -7.38
N GLN A 34 4.03 -0.05 -8.28
CA GLN A 34 4.56 0.12 -9.63
C GLN A 34 5.95 0.74 -9.61
N MET A 35 6.20 1.70 -8.71
CA MET A 35 7.54 2.25 -8.51
C MET A 35 8.52 1.19 -8.02
N ILE A 36 8.16 0.38 -7.03
CA ILE A 36 9.03 -0.70 -6.52
C ILE A 36 9.37 -1.68 -7.65
N TYR A 37 8.36 -2.07 -8.45
CA TYR A 37 8.56 -2.92 -9.61
C TYR A 37 9.55 -2.31 -10.61
N HIS A 38 9.37 -1.03 -10.95
CA HIS A 38 10.27 -0.32 -11.86
C HIS A 38 11.70 -0.22 -11.32
N LEU A 39 11.87 0.14 -10.05
CA LEU A 39 13.19 0.29 -9.42
C LEU A 39 14.01 -1.01 -9.48
N LEU A 40 13.36 -2.16 -9.30
CA LEU A 40 14.02 -3.47 -9.29
C LEU A 40 14.26 -4.01 -10.71
N THR A 41 13.28 -3.84 -11.61
CA THR A 41 13.28 -4.52 -12.92
C THR A 41 13.68 -3.62 -14.10
N GLY A 42 13.53 -2.30 -13.96
CA GLY A 42 13.59 -1.33 -15.05
C GLY A 42 12.44 -1.42 -16.04
N GLN A 43 11.38 -2.18 -15.74
CA GLN A 43 10.25 -2.40 -16.63
C GLN A 43 9.05 -1.53 -16.28
N GLY A 44 8.16 -1.33 -17.25
CA GLY A 44 6.94 -0.53 -17.10
C GLY A 44 7.22 0.95 -16.85
N ASN A 45 6.15 1.72 -16.61
CA ASN A 45 6.29 3.10 -16.16
C ASN A 45 6.75 3.15 -14.69
N MET A 46 7.23 4.31 -14.24
CA MET A 46 7.74 4.49 -12.87
C MET A 46 6.63 4.53 -11.80
N GLY A 47 5.37 4.64 -12.18
CA GLY A 47 4.23 4.85 -11.28
C GLY A 47 4.21 6.23 -10.63
N LEU A 48 5.16 6.49 -9.72
CA LEU A 48 5.36 7.80 -9.11
C LEU A 48 6.21 8.71 -10.01
N PRO A 49 6.00 10.04 -10.00
CA PRO A 49 6.84 10.97 -10.76
C PRO A 49 8.32 10.93 -10.33
N ARG A 50 9.26 11.07 -11.27
CA ARG A 50 10.72 11.01 -11.02
C ARG A 50 11.22 11.92 -9.90
N SER A 51 10.51 13.01 -9.62
CA SER A 51 10.81 13.95 -8.52
C SER A 51 10.82 13.29 -7.14
N VAL A 52 10.14 12.15 -6.94
CA VAL A 52 10.18 11.41 -5.65
C VAL A 52 11.54 10.78 -5.37
N LEU A 53 12.39 10.66 -6.39
CA LEU A 53 13.77 10.17 -6.27
C LEU A 53 14.79 11.34 -6.25
N GLY A 54 14.41 12.56 -6.64
CA GLY A 54 15.36 13.68 -6.75
C GLY A 54 16.53 13.33 -7.67
N GLU A 55 17.77 13.41 -7.19
CA GLU A 55 18.97 13.00 -7.94
C GLU A 55 19.35 11.53 -7.75
N LEU A 56 18.61 10.76 -6.92
CA LEU A 56 18.90 9.36 -6.67
C LEU A 56 18.66 8.49 -7.92
N PRO A 57 19.35 7.35 -8.07
CA PRO A 57 19.11 6.42 -9.17
C PRO A 57 17.66 5.90 -9.22
N ASP A 58 17.23 5.46 -10.39
CA ASP A 58 15.95 4.80 -10.63
C ASP A 58 16.09 3.28 -10.81
N ARG A 59 17.27 2.71 -10.49
CA ARG A 59 17.55 1.28 -10.48
C ARG A 59 18.29 0.87 -9.21
N TYR A 60 17.83 -0.23 -8.60
CA TYR A 60 18.41 -0.79 -7.38
C TYR A 60 18.42 -2.31 -7.40
N ASP A 61 19.43 -2.91 -6.78
CA ASP A 61 19.47 -4.36 -6.53
C ASP A 61 18.55 -4.78 -5.38
N LYS A 62 18.26 -3.84 -4.47
CA LYS A 62 17.46 -4.07 -3.26
C LYS A 62 16.61 -2.85 -2.96
N VAL A 63 15.32 -3.07 -2.72
CA VAL A 63 14.37 -2.05 -2.26
C VAL A 63 13.77 -2.53 -0.94
N ILE A 64 13.78 -1.66 0.07
CA ILE A 64 13.14 -1.92 1.36
C ILE A 64 11.98 -0.95 1.50
N LEU A 65 10.78 -1.50 1.65
CA LEU A 65 9.58 -0.73 1.97
C LEU A 65 9.28 -0.87 3.47
N ILE A 66 9.18 0.26 4.16
CA ILE A 66 8.68 0.32 5.53
C ILE A 66 7.29 0.96 5.47
N PHE A 67 6.24 0.16 5.72
CA PHE A 67 4.87 0.63 5.71
C PHE A 67 4.37 0.86 7.14
N VAL A 68 4.27 2.13 7.53
CA VAL A 68 3.83 2.54 8.88
C VAL A 68 2.36 2.96 8.84
N ASP A 69 1.51 2.19 9.52
CA ASP A 69 0.07 2.48 9.58
C ASP A 69 -0.20 3.82 10.29
N ALA A 70 -1.20 4.56 9.78
CA ALA A 70 -1.67 5.85 10.28
C ALA A 70 -0.60 6.97 10.41
N PHE A 71 0.61 6.81 9.85
CA PHE A 71 1.66 7.83 9.88
C PHE A 71 1.48 8.87 8.77
N GLY A 72 0.48 9.74 8.93
CA GLY A 72 0.18 10.83 8.00
C GLY A 72 1.23 11.94 7.98
N TRP A 73 1.26 12.71 6.88
CA TRP A 73 2.21 13.79 6.63
C TRP A 73 2.29 14.83 7.76
N ARG A 74 1.18 15.12 8.45
CA ARG A 74 1.17 16.04 9.59
C ARG A 74 2.16 15.60 10.68
N PHE A 75 2.20 14.31 11.01
CA PHE A 75 3.13 13.79 12.01
C PHE A 75 4.58 13.90 11.54
N PHE A 76 4.85 13.64 10.25
CA PHE A 76 6.17 13.88 9.70
C PHE A 76 6.59 15.35 9.88
N GLN A 77 5.71 16.31 9.56
CA GLN A 77 5.99 17.74 9.72
C GLN A 77 6.23 18.14 11.18
N ASP A 78 5.40 17.66 12.10
CA ASP A 78 5.48 18.02 13.52
C ASP A 78 6.77 17.50 14.18
N TYR A 79 7.32 16.38 13.69
CA TYR A 79 8.44 15.68 14.33
C TYR A 79 9.76 15.66 13.54
N VAL A 80 9.80 16.10 12.28
CA VAL A 80 11.01 16.01 11.46
C VAL A 80 12.20 16.74 12.11
N GLU A 81 11.99 17.89 12.74
CA GLU A 81 13.06 18.65 13.42
C GLU A 81 13.49 18.03 14.76
N GLN A 82 12.69 17.14 15.33
CA GLN A 82 12.92 16.53 16.65
C GLN A 82 13.51 15.12 16.54
N SER A 83 13.31 14.45 15.41
CA SER A 83 13.73 13.06 15.20
C SER A 83 14.89 12.99 14.23
N GLU A 84 16.08 12.64 14.72
CA GLU A 84 17.26 12.41 13.88
C GLU A 84 17.01 11.36 12.79
N PHE A 85 16.17 10.35 13.07
CA PHE A 85 15.77 9.38 12.07
C PHE A 85 14.98 10.02 10.92
N LEU A 86 14.03 10.90 11.22
CA LEU A 86 13.22 11.58 10.19
C LEU A 86 14.03 12.62 9.40
N LYS A 87 14.95 13.34 10.06
CA LYS A 87 15.85 14.30 9.39
C LYS A 87 16.65 13.66 8.28
N ARG A 88 17.11 12.41 8.46
CA ARG A 88 17.89 11.70 7.44
C ARG A 88 17.15 11.56 6.11
N PHE A 89 15.83 11.37 6.11
CA PHE A 89 15.06 11.36 4.86
C PHE A 89 15.06 12.72 4.14
N VAL A 90 15.20 13.82 4.87
CA VAL A 90 15.29 15.17 4.29
C VAL A 90 16.73 15.56 3.94
N VAL A 91 17.74 15.05 4.64
CA VAL A 91 19.14 15.41 4.35
C VAL A 91 19.75 14.49 3.28
N GLU A 92 19.54 13.17 3.41
CA GLU A 92 20.17 12.14 2.57
C GLU A 92 19.21 11.60 1.50
N GLY A 93 17.91 11.87 1.60
CA GLY A 93 16.89 11.32 0.72
C GLY A 93 15.93 12.37 0.14
N VAL A 94 14.72 11.92 -0.19
CA VAL A 94 13.62 12.78 -0.65
C VAL A 94 12.37 12.48 0.16
N ALA A 95 11.79 13.50 0.78
CA ALA A 95 10.51 13.43 1.47
C ALA A 95 9.41 13.98 0.56
N SER A 96 8.56 13.09 0.05
CA SER A 96 7.42 13.42 -0.81
C SER A 96 6.11 13.21 -0.08
N LYS A 97 5.21 14.18 -0.19
CA LYS A 97 3.83 14.01 0.27
C LYS A 97 3.05 13.29 -0.82
N LEU A 98 2.25 12.30 -0.45
CA LEU A 98 1.36 11.56 -1.36
C LEU A 98 -0.09 11.71 -0.90
N THR A 99 -1.04 11.65 -1.83
CA THR A 99 -2.44 11.38 -1.49
C THR A 99 -2.61 9.92 -1.14
N THR A 100 -3.58 9.62 -0.29
CA THR A 100 -4.10 8.26 -0.15
C THR A 100 -5.03 7.93 -1.31
N GLN A 101 -5.35 6.65 -1.49
CA GLN A 101 -6.53 6.26 -2.29
C GLN A 101 -7.80 6.43 -1.45
N PHE A 102 -8.95 6.47 -2.12
CA PHE A 102 -10.25 6.56 -1.47
C PHE A 102 -11.03 5.24 -1.61
N PRO A 103 -11.50 4.64 -0.51
CA PRO A 103 -11.42 5.12 0.87
C PRO A 103 -10.03 4.92 1.51
N SER A 104 -9.68 5.78 2.48
CA SER A 104 -8.37 5.79 3.15
C SER A 104 -8.27 4.77 4.29
N THR A 105 -8.63 3.51 4.03
CA THR A 105 -8.65 2.45 5.04
C THR A 105 -7.39 1.58 4.97
N THR A 106 -7.02 0.97 6.11
CA THR A 106 -5.94 -0.03 6.18
C THR A 106 -6.20 -1.20 5.23
N ALA A 107 -7.43 -1.70 5.15
CA ALA A 107 -7.79 -2.81 4.26
C ALA A 107 -7.51 -2.51 2.78
N ALA A 108 -7.88 -1.31 2.33
CA ALA A 108 -7.58 -0.86 0.99
C ALA A 108 -6.07 -0.74 0.74
N HIS A 109 -5.35 -0.06 1.64
CA HIS A 109 -3.93 0.24 1.43
C HIS A 109 -3.03 -1.00 1.54
N VAL A 110 -3.29 -1.89 2.50
CA VAL A 110 -2.56 -3.16 2.64
C VAL A 110 -2.84 -4.07 1.44
N THR A 111 -4.06 -4.14 0.94
CA THR A 111 -4.34 -4.95 -0.26
C THR A 111 -3.62 -4.38 -1.48
N THR A 112 -3.65 -3.05 -1.67
CA THR A 112 -2.97 -2.38 -2.78
C THR A 112 -1.46 -2.54 -2.73
N ILE A 113 -0.82 -2.40 -1.56
CA ILE A 113 0.64 -2.47 -1.48
C ILE A 113 1.19 -3.85 -1.88
N HIS A 114 0.40 -4.90 -1.63
CA HIS A 114 0.75 -6.28 -1.94
C HIS A 114 0.35 -6.71 -3.36
N SER A 115 -0.83 -6.32 -3.84
CA SER A 115 -1.35 -6.74 -5.16
C SER A 115 -0.91 -5.83 -6.31
N GLY A 116 -0.54 -4.59 -6.00
CA GLY A 116 -0.36 -3.53 -7.00
C GLY A 116 -1.67 -3.04 -7.62
N LEU A 117 -2.84 -3.49 -7.14
CA LEU A 117 -4.14 -3.07 -7.64
C LEU A 117 -4.68 -1.90 -6.82
N PRO A 118 -5.17 -0.81 -7.44
CA PRO A 118 -5.90 0.22 -6.72
C PRO A 118 -7.19 -0.34 -6.12
N VAL A 119 -7.73 0.33 -5.10
CA VAL A 119 -8.90 -0.15 -4.35
C VAL A 119 -10.10 -0.53 -5.22
N GLY A 120 -10.38 0.25 -6.28
CA GLY A 120 -11.48 -0.01 -7.22
C GLY A 120 -11.33 -1.29 -8.04
N GLU A 121 -10.10 -1.80 -8.18
CA GLU A 121 -9.81 -3.09 -8.85
C GLU A 121 -9.66 -4.23 -7.84
N SER A 122 -9.11 -3.95 -6.66
CA SER A 122 -8.87 -4.99 -5.64
C SER A 122 -10.14 -5.50 -4.95
N GLY A 123 -11.21 -4.70 -4.92
CA GLY A 123 -12.46 -5.02 -4.23
C GLY A 123 -12.41 -4.99 -2.69
N VAL A 124 -11.23 -4.84 -2.07
CA VAL A 124 -11.07 -4.80 -0.61
C VAL A 124 -10.97 -3.34 -0.15
N PHE A 125 -12.09 -2.73 0.25
CA PHE A 125 -12.15 -1.28 0.46
C PHE A 125 -12.37 -0.82 1.91
N HIS A 126 -12.83 -1.69 2.81
CA HIS A 126 -13.16 -1.26 4.18
C HIS A 126 -12.86 -2.35 5.22
N TRP A 127 -12.87 -1.96 6.51
CA TRP A 127 -12.68 -2.89 7.62
C TRP A 127 -13.86 -3.87 7.79
N PHE A 128 -15.06 -3.42 7.43
CA PHE A 128 -16.26 -4.24 7.32
C PHE A 128 -17.01 -3.86 6.05
N TYR A 129 -17.49 -4.86 5.30
CA TYR A 129 -18.39 -4.67 4.18
C TYR A 129 -19.23 -5.93 3.93
N TYR A 130 -20.35 -5.78 3.23
CA TYR A 130 -21.18 -6.89 2.78
C TYR A 130 -20.53 -7.62 1.62
N GLU A 131 -20.40 -8.95 1.74
CA GLU A 131 -19.83 -9.83 0.72
C GLU A 131 -20.93 -10.68 0.09
N PRO A 132 -21.29 -10.43 -1.19
CA PRO A 132 -22.35 -11.16 -1.88
C PRO A 132 -22.17 -12.68 -1.91
N LEU A 133 -20.93 -13.19 -1.93
CA LEU A 133 -20.67 -14.64 -1.92
C LEU A 133 -21.07 -15.33 -0.61
N LEU A 134 -21.20 -14.56 0.47
CA LEU A 134 -21.51 -15.04 1.82
C LEU A 134 -22.88 -14.54 2.30
N ASP A 135 -23.50 -13.61 1.58
CA ASP A 135 -24.73 -12.92 1.95
C ASP A 135 -24.67 -12.34 3.38
N ASP A 136 -23.51 -11.83 3.80
CA ASP A 136 -23.29 -11.30 5.13
C ASP A 136 -22.17 -10.25 5.15
N ILE A 137 -22.05 -9.52 6.25
CA ILE A 137 -20.97 -8.56 6.49
C ILE A 137 -19.74 -9.30 7.02
N ILE A 138 -18.61 -9.07 6.37
CA ILE A 138 -17.33 -9.69 6.74
C ILE A 138 -16.30 -8.66 7.21
N ALA A 139 -15.28 -9.13 7.93
CA ALA A 139 -14.03 -8.43 8.16
C ALA A 139 -12.92 -9.07 7.30
N PRO A 140 -12.55 -8.49 6.15
CA PRO A 140 -11.67 -9.14 5.17
C PRO A 140 -10.29 -9.47 5.75
N LEU A 141 -9.65 -8.54 6.46
CA LEU A 141 -8.32 -8.76 7.04
C LEU A 141 -8.32 -9.81 8.16
N MET A 142 -9.47 -10.08 8.76
CA MET A 142 -9.65 -11.15 9.74
C MET A 142 -10.04 -12.47 9.07
N PHE A 143 -10.51 -12.43 7.82
CA PHE A 143 -11.20 -13.53 7.16
C PHE A 143 -12.28 -14.13 8.06
N SER A 144 -13.13 -13.25 8.59
CA SER A 144 -14.18 -13.59 9.55
C SER A 144 -15.49 -12.90 9.20
N PHE A 145 -16.61 -13.36 9.76
CA PHE A 145 -17.82 -12.52 9.80
C PHE A 145 -17.58 -11.29 10.69
N ALA A 146 -18.34 -10.23 10.44
CA ALA A 146 -18.27 -9.03 11.27
C ALA A 146 -18.73 -9.34 12.71
N GLY A 147 -17.94 -8.91 13.69
CA GLY A 147 -18.21 -9.15 15.12
C GLY A 147 -17.51 -10.38 15.70
N ASP A 148 -17.00 -11.28 14.85
CA ASP A 148 -16.19 -12.40 15.31
C ASP A 148 -14.89 -11.93 15.97
N LYS A 149 -14.54 -12.60 17.07
CA LYS A 149 -13.30 -12.32 17.82
C LYS A 149 -12.10 -13.10 17.29
N GLN A 150 -12.35 -14.18 16.56
CA GLN A 150 -11.33 -15.07 16.02
C GLN A 150 -11.11 -14.80 14.54
N ARG A 151 -9.88 -14.97 14.08
CA ARG A 151 -9.54 -14.91 12.65
C ARG A 151 -9.90 -16.23 11.97
N GLY A 152 -10.24 -16.17 10.70
CA GLY A 152 -10.43 -17.36 9.86
C GLY A 152 -11.78 -18.04 10.01
N THR A 153 -12.77 -17.44 10.66
CA THR A 153 -14.09 -18.08 10.85
C THR A 153 -14.82 -18.32 9.52
N LEU A 154 -14.54 -17.55 8.47
CA LEU A 154 -15.07 -17.80 7.13
C LEU A 154 -14.61 -19.14 6.54
N GLN A 155 -13.53 -19.75 7.04
CA GLN A 155 -13.10 -21.08 6.59
C GLN A 155 -14.19 -22.14 6.82
N THR A 156 -15.06 -21.95 7.82
CA THR A 156 -16.18 -22.86 8.12
C THR A 156 -17.25 -22.90 7.05
N THR A 157 -17.32 -21.89 6.17
CA THR A 157 -18.30 -21.81 5.07
C THR A 157 -17.84 -22.59 3.84
N GLY A 158 -16.57 -22.99 3.78
CA GLY A 158 -15.94 -23.59 2.61
C GLY A 158 -15.54 -22.60 1.52
N ILE A 159 -15.73 -21.29 1.73
CA ILE A 159 -15.28 -20.27 0.77
C ILE A 159 -13.75 -20.26 0.66
N SER A 160 -13.25 -20.12 -0.56
CA SER A 160 -11.82 -20.03 -0.84
C SER A 160 -11.30 -18.63 -0.50
N GLU A 161 -10.09 -18.55 0.04
CA GLU A 161 -9.42 -17.26 0.31
C GLU A 161 -9.21 -16.48 -1.00
N GLN A 162 -8.92 -17.20 -2.08
CA GLN A 162 -8.68 -16.66 -3.42
C GLN A 162 -9.94 -16.10 -4.09
N SER A 163 -11.14 -16.44 -3.63
CA SER A 163 -12.37 -15.83 -4.17
C SER A 163 -12.67 -14.47 -3.56
N LEU A 164 -12.05 -14.10 -2.43
CA LEU A 164 -12.28 -12.83 -1.74
C LEU A 164 -11.15 -11.80 -1.95
N PHE A 165 -9.97 -12.24 -2.40
CA PHE A 165 -8.80 -11.39 -2.49
C PHE A 165 -8.11 -11.47 -3.85
N PRO A 166 -7.42 -10.41 -4.29
CA PRO A 166 -6.59 -10.45 -5.49
C PRO A 166 -5.52 -11.54 -5.39
N THR A 167 -5.47 -12.41 -6.39
CA THR A 167 -4.49 -13.50 -6.48
C THR A 167 -3.21 -13.09 -7.20
N GLN A 168 -3.25 -11.99 -7.96
CA GLN A 168 -2.04 -11.38 -8.49
C GLN A 168 -1.32 -10.60 -7.40
N THR A 169 -0.03 -10.89 -7.21
CA THR A 169 0.80 -10.16 -6.24
C THR A 169 1.96 -9.45 -6.93
N LEU A 170 2.44 -8.37 -6.32
CA LEU A 170 3.69 -7.71 -6.72
C LEU A 170 4.86 -8.71 -6.70
N TYR A 171 4.82 -9.65 -5.75
CA TYR A 171 5.88 -10.62 -5.52
C TYR A 171 5.99 -11.65 -6.64
N GLN A 172 4.86 -12.20 -7.08
CA GLN A 172 4.80 -13.07 -8.26
C GLN A 172 5.28 -12.33 -9.52
N LYS A 173 4.90 -11.05 -9.70
CA LYS A 173 5.40 -10.23 -10.82
C LYS A 173 6.92 -10.04 -10.76
N LEU A 174 7.45 -9.72 -9.58
CA LEU A 174 8.89 -9.57 -9.35
C LEU A 174 9.67 -10.88 -9.57
N GLN A 175 9.09 -12.01 -9.17
CA GLN A 175 9.67 -13.34 -9.34
C GLN A 175 9.92 -13.69 -10.82
N GLN A 176 9.07 -13.23 -11.74
CA GLN A 176 9.27 -13.41 -13.19
C GLN A 176 10.56 -12.75 -13.72
N TYR A 177 11.10 -11.78 -12.98
CA TYR A 177 12.36 -11.10 -13.27
C TYR A 177 13.51 -11.59 -12.37
N GLY A 178 13.34 -12.72 -11.68
CA GLY A 178 14.35 -13.29 -10.79
C GLY A 178 14.55 -12.51 -9.48
N VAL A 179 13.65 -11.59 -9.16
CA VAL A 179 13.72 -10.81 -7.91
C VAL A 179 13.10 -11.62 -6.76
N LYS A 180 13.87 -11.81 -5.69
CA LYS A 180 13.39 -12.44 -4.46
C LYS A 180 12.71 -11.41 -3.57
N SER A 181 11.52 -11.74 -3.11
CA SER A 181 10.73 -10.90 -2.21
C SER A 181 10.67 -11.51 -0.82
N TYR A 182 10.49 -10.67 0.20
CA TYR A 182 10.32 -11.07 1.59
C TYR A 182 9.29 -10.18 2.27
N CYS A 183 8.34 -10.75 2.99
CA CYS A 183 7.35 -10.00 3.77
C CYS A 183 7.56 -10.19 5.28
N PHE A 184 7.80 -9.10 6.01
CA PHE A 184 7.94 -9.11 7.47
C PHE A 184 6.70 -8.49 8.11
N GLN A 185 6.01 -9.27 8.94
CA GLN A 185 4.75 -8.90 9.57
C GLN A 185 4.70 -9.44 11.01
N HIS A 186 3.80 -8.90 11.83
CA HIS A 186 3.57 -9.45 13.17
C HIS A 186 3.02 -10.88 13.08
N TYR A 187 3.51 -11.77 13.95
CA TYR A 187 3.21 -13.21 13.91
C TYR A 187 1.70 -13.53 13.93
N ASN A 188 0.90 -12.69 14.60
CA ASN A 188 -0.57 -12.83 14.68
C ASN A 188 -1.29 -12.79 13.32
N TYR A 189 -0.69 -12.25 12.26
CA TYR A 189 -1.34 -12.17 10.95
C TYR A 189 -0.44 -12.54 9.76
N ALA A 190 0.86 -12.75 9.96
CA ALA A 190 1.79 -13.13 8.89
C ALA A 190 1.34 -14.36 8.07
N TYR A 191 0.69 -15.33 8.72
CA TYR A 191 0.14 -16.53 8.08
C TYR A 191 -1.39 -16.58 8.14
N SER A 192 -2.05 -15.43 8.24
CA SER A 192 -3.51 -15.36 8.18
C SER A 192 -4.04 -15.73 6.79
N PRO A 193 -5.32 -16.13 6.67
CA PRO A 193 -5.96 -16.36 5.36
C PRO A 193 -5.76 -15.20 4.37
N PHE A 194 -5.87 -13.96 4.84
CA PHE A 194 -5.62 -12.77 4.03
C PHE A 194 -4.17 -12.70 3.55
N SER A 195 -3.20 -12.77 4.47
CA SER A 195 -1.77 -12.63 4.13
C SER A 195 -1.27 -13.76 3.23
N ARG A 196 -1.79 -14.99 3.38
CA ARG A 196 -1.42 -16.11 2.51
C ARG A 196 -1.73 -15.85 1.03
N VAL A 197 -2.81 -15.13 0.73
CA VAL A 197 -3.18 -14.81 -0.65
C VAL A 197 -2.39 -13.59 -1.13
N VAL A 198 -2.50 -12.45 -0.42
CA VAL A 198 -1.94 -11.20 -0.95
C VAL A 198 -0.41 -11.17 -0.88
N CYS A 199 0.21 -11.94 0.04
CA CYS A 199 1.66 -12.05 0.15
C CYS A 199 2.25 -13.26 -0.59
N ASP A 200 1.45 -13.97 -1.40
CA ASP A 200 1.96 -15.12 -2.15
C ASP A 200 3.13 -14.71 -3.07
N GLY A 201 4.18 -15.53 -3.07
CA GLY A 201 5.46 -15.27 -3.76
C GLY A 201 6.52 -14.49 -2.95
N ALA A 202 6.22 -14.04 -1.73
CA ALA A 202 7.16 -13.43 -0.79
C ALA A 202 7.67 -14.39 0.31
#